data_AF-A0A1I2DND2-F1
#
_entry.id   AF-A0A1I2DND2-F1
#
_cell.length_a   1.000
_cell.length_b   1.000
_cell.length_c   1.000
_cell.angle_alpha   90.00
_cell.angle_beta   90.00
_cell.angle_gamma   90.00
#
_symmetry.space_group_name_H-M   'P 1'
#
loop_
_entity.id
_entity.type
_entity.pdbx_description
1 polymer ?
#
loop_
_entity_poly.entity_id
_entity_poly.type
_entity_poly.pdbx_seq_one_letter_code
_entity_poly.pdbx_strand_id
1 'polypeptide(L)' 'MKGESTTQAFLGFLEKEIVSDPMRLKPFGSEWTRRAQKLVDGMEIDLNEPLAED' A
#
# COMPACT_ATOMS: atom_id res chain seq x y z
N MET A 1 17.84 14.27 -10.71
CA MET A 1 16.44 14.32 -11.18
C MET A 1 15.98 13.02 -11.85
N LYS A 2 16.31 11.83 -11.29
CA LYS A 2 15.86 10.52 -11.82
C LYS A 2 14.66 9.92 -11.05
N GLY A 3 14.39 10.39 -9.83
CA GLY A 3 13.32 9.86 -8.98
C GLY A 3 11.92 10.39 -9.32
N GLU A 4 11.81 11.67 -9.67
CA GLU A 4 10.53 12.32 -10.01
C GLU A 4 9.86 11.66 -11.23
N SER A 5 10.65 11.24 -12.23
CA SER A 5 10.12 10.56 -13.42
C SER A 5 9.55 9.18 -13.11
N THR A 6 10.14 8.46 -12.16
CA THR A 6 9.69 7.12 -11.77
C THR A 6 8.42 7.20 -10.92
N THR A 7 8.34 8.16 -10.00
CA THR A 7 7.13 8.42 -9.21
C THR A 7 5.96 8.81 -10.11
N GLN A 8 6.16 9.71 -11.07
CA GLN A 8 5.11 10.11 -12.00
C GLN A 8 4.66 8.95 -12.91
N ALA A 9 5.58 8.12 -13.38
CA ALA A 9 5.24 6.94 -14.18
C ALA A 9 4.43 5.91 -13.36
N PHE A 10 4.77 5.73 -12.08
CA PHE A 10 4.02 4.84 -11.19
C PHE A 10 2.61 5.37 -10.90
N LEU A 11 2.44 6.67 -10.66
CA LEU A 11 1.12 7.28 -10.46
C LEU A 11 0.24 7.18 -11.71
N GLY A 12 0.79 7.45 -12.89
CA GLY A 12 0.05 7.29 -14.15
C GLY A 12 -0.34 5.84 -14.45
N PHE A 13 0.50 4.87 -14.05
CA PHE A 13 0.13 3.46 -14.08
C PHE A 13 -1.06 3.15 -13.17
N LEU A 14 -1.05 3.65 -11.93
CA LEU A 14 -2.16 3.45 -10.98
C LEU A 14 -3.47 4.06 -11.52
N GLU A 15 -3.45 5.28 -12.04
CA GLU A 15 -4.64 5.93 -12.62
C GLU A 15 -5.25 5.09 -13.75
N LYS A 16 -4.41 4.59 -14.66
CA LYS A 16 -4.86 3.75 -15.77
C LYS A 16 -5.47 2.43 -15.28
N GLU A 17 -4.85 1.81 -14.28
CA GLU A 17 -5.30 0.55 -13.69
C GLU A 17 -6.62 0.68 -12.91
N ILE A 18 -6.80 1.76 -12.14
CA ILE A 18 -8.07 2.08 -11.44
C ILE A 18 -9.23 2.14 -12.43
N VAL A 19 -9.00 2.76 -13.59
CA VAL A 19 -10.04 2.93 -14.63
C VAL A 19 -10.27 1.63 -15.42
N SER A 20 -9.23 0.89 -15.75
CA SER A 20 -9.34 -0.30 -16.62
C SER A 20 -9.82 -1.56 -15.90
N ASP A 21 -9.42 -1.76 -14.64
CA ASP A 21 -9.85 -2.90 -13.83
C ASP A 21 -9.86 -2.50 -12.34
N PRO A 22 -10.99 -1.93 -11.86
CA PRO A 22 -11.14 -1.54 -10.46
C PRO A 22 -10.94 -2.69 -9.46
N MET A 23 -11.07 -3.95 -9.90
CA MET A 23 -10.89 -5.12 -9.04
C MET A 23 -9.42 -5.49 -8.86
N ARG A 24 -8.53 -5.12 -9.79
CA ARG A 24 -7.07 -5.39 -9.72
C ARG A 24 -6.35 -4.65 -8.61
N LEU A 25 -6.87 -3.49 -8.19
CA LEU A 25 -6.36 -2.68 -7.08
C LEU A 25 -7.12 -2.89 -5.77
N LYS A 26 -8.20 -3.68 -5.81
CA LYS A 26 -8.92 -4.18 -4.64
C LYS A 26 -8.12 -5.12 -3.70
N PRO A 27 -6.92 -5.64 -4.04
CA PRO A 27 -6.05 -6.28 -3.05
C PRO A 27 -5.50 -5.30 -2.01
N PHE A 28 -5.77 -4.00 -2.09
CA PHE A 28 -5.59 -3.06 -0.98
C PHE A 28 -6.93 -2.54 -0.45
N GLY A 29 -8.00 -3.33 -0.61
CA GLY A 29 -9.31 -3.06 -0.04
C GLY A 29 -9.51 -3.63 1.37
N SER A 30 -10.72 -3.48 1.89
CA SER A 30 -11.15 -3.87 3.24
C SER A 30 -10.77 -5.30 3.66
N GLU A 31 -10.63 -6.23 2.71
CA GLU A 31 -10.22 -7.60 3.00
C GLU A 31 -8.78 -7.71 3.50
N TRP A 32 -7.85 -6.95 2.93
CA TRP A 32 -6.46 -6.96 3.36
C TRP A 32 -6.25 -6.15 4.64
N THR A 33 -7.00 -5.06 4.81
CA THR A 33 -7.10 -4.35 6.10
C THR A 33 -7.61 -5.28 7.20
N ARG A 34 -8.66 -6.08 6.92
CA ARG A 34 -9.21 -7.07 7.85
C ARG A 34 -8.21 -8.18 8.19
N ARG A 35 -7.44 -8.64 7.20
CA ARG A 35 -6.37 -9.63 7.42
C ARG A 35 -5.22 -9.06 8.24
N ALA A 36 -4.76 -7.86 7.92
CA ALA A 36 -3.74 -7.15 8.68
C ALA A 36 -4.19 -6.94 10.13
N GLN A 37 -5.44 -6.49 10.34
CA GLN A 37 -6.03 -6.33 11.66
C GLN A 37 -5.99 -7.64 12.47
N LYS A 38 -6.35 -8.78 11.87
CA LYS A 38 -6.26 -10.09 12.56
C LYS A 38 -4.83 -10.49 12.93
N LEU A 39 -3.84 -10.08 12.15
CA LEU A 39 -2.43 -10.43 12.40
C LEU A 39 -1.83 -9.60 13.52
N VAL A 40 -2.32 -8.37 13.71
CA VAL A 40 -1.82 -7.44 14.72
C VAL A 40 -2.77 -7.29 15.92
N ASP A 41 -3.85 -8.09 15.97
CA ASP A 41 -4.81 -8.06 17.06
C ASP A 41 -4.13 -8.44 18.39
N GLY A 42 -4.22 -7.55 19.37
CA GLY A 42 -3.53 -7.70 20.66
C GLY A 42 -2.03 -7.34 20.66
N MET A 43 -1.50 -6.78 19.56
CA MET A 43 -0.15 -6.21 19.53
C MET A 43 -0.19 -4.71 19.82
N GLU A 44 0.71 -4.23 20.68
CA GLU A 44 1.01 -2.81 20.80
C GLU A 44 1.86 -2.40 19.59
N ILE A 45 1.36 -1.43 18.81
CA ILE A 45 2.04 -0.93 17.61
C ILE A 45 2.43 0.52 17.86
N ASP A 46 3.73 0.80 17.93
CA ASP A 46 4.24 2.18 17.93
C ASP A 46 4.53 2.62 16.49
N LEU A 47 3.72 3.55 15.98
CA LEU A 47 3.91 4.13 14.65
C LEU A 47 5.07 5.14 14.58
N ASN A 48 5.66 5.50 15.71
CA ASN A 48 6.80 6.40 15.81
C ASN A 48 8.12 5.64 15.96
N GLU A 49 8.08 4.34 16.23
CA GLU A 49 9.27 3.53 16.30
C GLU A 49 9.82 3.31 14.89
N PRO A 50 11.10 3.62 14.64
CA PRO A 50 11.74 3.30 13.36
C PRO A 50 11.68 1.80 13.12
N LEU A 51 11.42 1.41 11.86
CA LEU A 51 11.55 0.01 11.48
C LEU A 51 13.01 -0.44 11.71
N ALA A 52 13.18 -1.64 12.27
CA ALA A 52 14.51 -2.23 12.40
C ALA A 52 15.16 -2.33 11.02
N GLU A 53 16.40 -1.85 10.92
CA GLU A 53 17.22 -2.11 9.74
C GLU A 53 17.71 -3.56 9.84
N ASP A 54 17.25 -4.42 8.93
CA ASP A 54 17.83 -5.75 8.71
C ASP A 54 19.26 -5.64 8.13
#